data_AF-A0A7C3UTX4-F1
#
_entry.id   AF-A0A7C3UTX4-F1
#
_cell.length_a   1.000
_cell.length_b   1.000
_cell.length_c   1.000
_cell.angle_alpha   90.00
_cell.angle_beta   90.00
_cell.angle_gamma   90.00
#
_symmetry.space_group_name_H-M   'P 1'
#
loop_
_entity.id
_entity.type
_entity.pdbx_description
1 polymer ?
#
loop_
_entity_poly.entity_id
_entity_poly.type
_entity_poly.pdbx_seq_one_letter_code
_entity_poly.pdbx_strand_id
1 'polypeptide(L)'
;MTVITKGKNACQIMQKQLNDFLGDRVIVEGYFLEGKAKPSIGRDLVVASSAQVLQLAAEYLNPTCPRVIALRSINYQEIDPLFNLAPGTKCLLVNNTLSSAEETISLLKAIGMDHIEYFPCAPEMDDYPKLKTAITPGEVEIVPDHVETVIDIKNRNIDFVTLVEILQNLSLLDEKANLLSARYVSSIIDLIKKNKQMAVLNSQIKNQLETIINSV
;
A
#
# COMPACT_ATOMS: atom_id res chain seq x y z
N MET A 1 6.64 20.97 3.62
CA MET A 1 5.50 20.37 2.89
C MET A 1 4.43 19.90 3.85
N THR A 2 3.18 19.80 3.40
CA THR A 2 2.07 19.32 4.23
C THR A 2 1.39 18.11 3.61
N VAL A 3 1.14 17.09 4.42
CA VAL A 3 0.35 15.90 4.08
C VAL A 3 -1.06 16.06 4.63
N ILE A 4 -2.06 15.76 3.82
CA ILE A 4 -3.47 15.84 4.22
C ILE A 4 -4.13 14.49 4.00
N THR A 5 -4.78 13.97 5.05
CA THR A 5 -5.56 12.74 4.99
C THR A 5 -6.95 12.92 5.59
N LYS A 6 -7.81 11.92 5.41
CA LYS A 6 -9.10 11.87 6.10
C LYS A 6 -8.91 11.61 7.60
N GLY A 7 -8.32 10.46 7.94
CA GLY A 7 -8.12 10.00 9.32
C GLY A 7 -6.67 10.03 9.80
N LYS A 8 -6.48 9.97 11.12
CA LYS A 8 -5.19 10.10 11.81
C LYS A 8 -4.18 9.01 11.47
N ASN A 9 -4.60 7.75 11.38
CA ASN A 9 -3.70 6.62 11.13
C ASN A 9 -2.99 6.76 9.77
N ALA A 10 -3.76 7.03 8.71
CA ALA A 10 -3.22 7.28 7.38
C ALA A 10 -2.25 8.48 7.35
N CYS A 11 -2.53 9.53 8.14
CA CYS A 11 -1.66 10.69 8.27
C CYS A 11 -0.29 10.30 8.83
N GLN A 12 -0.28 9.56 9.94
CA GLN A 12 0.95 9.14 10.61
C GLN A 12 1.80 8.22 9.73
N ILE A 13 1.18 7.27 9.03
CA ILE A 13 1.87 6.35 8.11
C ILE A 13 2.53 7.14 6.96
N MET A 14 1.76 8.02 6.32
CA MET A 14 2.22 8.76 5.15
C MET A 14 3.28 9.80 5.53
N GLN A 15 3.12 10.46 6.68
CA GLN A 15 4.12 11.37 7.24
C GLN A 15 5.43 10.63 7.55
N LYS A 16 5.37 9.44 8.18
CA LYS A 16 6.55 8.62 8.45
C LYS A 16 7.25 8.21 7.15
N GLN A 17 6.51 7.70 6.17
CA GLN A 17 7.09 7.30 4.87
C GLN A 17 7.82 8.45 4.17
N LEU A 18 7.25 9.65 4.17
CA LEU A 18 7.89 10.83 3.58
C LEU A 18 9.08 11.32 4.38
N ASN A 19 9.03 11.28 5.72
CA ASN A 19 10.19 11.61 6.56
C ASN A 19 11.34 10.63 6.33
N ASP A 20 11.05 9.32 6.30
CA ASP A 20 12.06 8.28 6.05
C ASP A 20 12.69 8.43 4.64
N PHE A 21 11.91 8.94 3.68
CA PHE A 21 12.34 9.15 2.30
C PHE A 21 13.11 10.46 2.08
N LEU A 22 12.58 11.58 2.58
CA LEU A 22 13.12 12.92 2.34
C LEU A 22 14.24 13.28 3.33
N GLY A 23 14.22 12.67 4.52
CA GLY A 23 15.13 12.98 5.63
C GLY A 23 15.03 14.45 6.03
N ASP A 24 16.15 15.03 6.46
CA ASP A 24 16.22 16.40 6.95
C ASP A 24 16.06 17.48 5.86
N ARG A 25 15.87 17.09 4.59
CA ARG A 25 15.73 18.03 3.46
C ARG A 25 14.40 18.76 3.45
N VAL A 26 13.37 18.16 4.04
CA VAL A 26 11.99 18.67 3.98
C VAL A 26 11.30 18.44 5.31
N ILE A 27 10.71 19.49 5.89
CA ILE A 27 9.82 19.36 7.03
C ILE A 27 8.46 18.85 6.53
N VAL A 28 8.03 17.68 7.01
CA VAL A 28 6.74 17.08 6.67
C VAL A 28 5.74 17.29 7.81
N GLU A 29 4.76 18.17 7.59
CA GLU A 29 3.66 18.40 8.53
C GLU A 29 2.46 17.50 8.18
N GLY A 30 1.87 16.84 9.18
CA GLY A 30 0.70 15.97 8.99
C GLY A 30 -0.60 16.65 9.41
N TYR A 31 -1.60 16.62 8.55
CA TYR A 31 -2.94 17.13 8.81
C TYR A 31 -4.01 16.07 8.50
N PHE A 32 -5.00 15.91 9.37
CA PHE A 32 -6.13 15.01 9.14
C PHE A 32 -7.45 15.77 9.34
N LEU A 33 -8.41 15.53 8.45
CA LEU A 33 -9.67 16.28 8.43
C LEU A 33 -10.58 15.97 9.62
N GLU A 34 -10.49 14.75 10.17
CA GLU A 34 -11.20 14.28 11.35
C GLU A 34 -10.60 14.83 12.66
N GLY A 35 -10.58 16.16 12.85
CA GLY A 35 -10.04 16.72 14.10
C GLY A 35 -9.87 18.24 14.14
N LYS A 36 -10.95 18.97 14.51
CA LYS A 36 -10.98 20.40 14.92
C LYS A 36 -10.27 21.42 14.00
N ALA A 37 -10.39 22.70 14.39
CA ALA A 37 -10.13 23.90 13.57
C ALA A 37 -8.81 23.86 12.77
N LYS A 38 -8.92 24.16 11.48
CA LYS A 38 -7.84 23.95 10.51
C LYS A 38 -7.15 25.28 10.22
N PRO A 39 -5.83 25.40 10.44
CA PRO A 39 -5.08 26.59 10.02
C PRO A 39 -5.08 26.70 8.50
N SER A 40 -4.56 27.81 7.96
CA SER A 40 -4.20 27.86 6.53
C SER A 40 -3.10 26.82 6.27
N ILE A 41 -3.39 25.86 5.39
CA ILE A 41 -2.52 24.74 5.02
C ILE A 41 -1.90 25.02 3.65
N GLY A 42 -0.61 24.71 3.48
CA GLY A 42 0.08 24.78 2.21
C GLY A 42 1.04 25.97 2.11
N ARG A 43 2.29 25.71 2.48
CA ARG A 43 3.42 26.62 2.23
C ARG A 43 4.10 26.28 0.90
N ASP A 44 4.76 25.12 0.84
CA ASP A 44 5.59 24.74 -0.32
C ASP A 44 4.92 23.72 -1.23
N LEU A 45 4.26 22.72 -0.65
CA LEU A 45 3.57 21.65 -1.37
C LEU A 45 2.54 21.00 -0.45
N VAL A 46 1.36 20.72 -0.99
CA VAL A 46 0.31 19.92 -0.34
C VAL A 46 0.23 18.55 -1.02
N VAL A 47 0.30 17.49 -0.23
CA VAL A 47 0.09 16.12 -0.70
C VAL A 47 -1.15 15.55 -0.04
N ALA A 48 -2.21 15.36 -0.82
CA ALA A 48 -3.47 14.81 -0.34
C ALA A 48 -3.53 13.30 -0.58
N SER A 49 -4.06 12.54 0.38
CA SER A 49 -4.18 11.08 0.24
C SER A 49 -5.20 10.62 -0.81
N SER A 50 -6.08 11.52 -1.27
CA SER A 50 -7.05 11.27 -2.34
C SER A 50 -7.61 12.60 -2.87
N ALA A 51 -8.23 12.55 -4.05
CA ALA A 51 -8.93 13.70 -4.62
C ALA A 51 -10.05 14.22 -3.70
N GLN A 52 -10.79 13.30 -3.07
CA GLN A 52 -11.86 13.65 -2.12
C GLN A 52 -11.32 14.42 -0.91
N VAL A 53 -10.17 14.00 -0.36
CA VAL A 53 -9.54 14.69 0.76
C VAL A 53 -9.11 16.10 0.34
N LEU A 54 -8.56 16.25 -0.86
CA LEU A 54 -8.18 17.57 -1.39
C LEU A 54 -9.40 18.49 -1.54
N GLN A 55 -10.53 17.96 -2.04
CA GLN A 55 -11.78 18.69 -2.18
C GLN A 55 -12.34 19.15 -0.82
N LEU A 56 -12.36 18.25 0.17
CA LEU A 56 -12.82 18.57 1.53
C LEU A 56 -11.89 19.56 2.26
N ALA A 57 -10.63 19.62 1.86
CA ALA A 57 -9.64 20.54 2.41
C ALA A 57 -9.65 21.91 1.71
N ALA A 58 -10.33 22.06 0.56
CA ALA A 58 -10.13 23.17 -0.39
C ALA A 58 -10.20 24.57 0.25
N GLU A 59 -11.12 24.77 1.20
CA GLU A 59 -11.34 26.04 1.90
C GLU A 59 -10.18 26.44 2.82
N TYR A 60 -9.35 25.48 3.22
CA TYR A 60 -8.21 25.66 4.12
C TYR A 60 -6.87 25.71 3.37
N LEU A 61 -6.88 25.38 2.07
CA LEU A 61 -5.67 25.34 1.26
C LEU A 61 -5.31 26.73 0.76
N ASN A 62 -4.03 27.05 0.82
CA ASN A 62 -3.48 28.17 0.08
C ASN A 62 -3.74 27.96 -1.44
N PRO A 63 -4.42 28.89 -2.13
CA PRO A 63 -4.75 28.76 -3.55
C PRO A 63 -3.53 28.65 -4.47
N THR A 64 -2.40 29.25 -4.09
CA THR A 64 -1.18 29.29 -4.91
C THR A 64 -0.21 28.15 -4.60
N CYS A 65 -0.49 27.36 -3.56
CA CYS A 65 0.37 26.23 -3.19
C CYS A 65 0.13 25.06 -4.17
N PRO A 66 1.19 24.47 -4.75
CA PRO A 66 1.06 23.29 -5.59
C PRO A 66 0.48 22.11 -4.79
N ARG A 67 -0.19 21.20 -5.50
CA ARG A 67 -0.97 20.09 -4.94
C ARG A 67 -0.65 18.81 -5.68
N VAL A 68 -0.39 17.75 -4.94
CA VAL A 68 -0.20 16.39 -5.45
C VAL A 68 -1.25 15.49 -4.81
N ILE A 69 -1.90 14.65 -5.61
CA ILE A 69 -2.77 13.59 -5.11
C ILE A 69 -1.93 12.33 -5.04
N ALA A 70 -1.72 11.81 -3.83
CA ALA A 70 -0.92 10.63 -3.63
C ALA A 70 -1.60 9.39 -4.20
N LEU A 71 -0.94 8.76 -5.15
CA LEU A 71 -1.24 7.41 -5.60
C LEU A 71 -0.78 6.42 -4.53
N ARG A 72 -1.48 5.30 -4.44
CA ARG A 72 -1.18 4.22 -3.50
C ARG A 72 -0.61 3.03 -4.27
N SER A 73 0.51 2.48 -3.80
CA SER A 73 1.08 1.25 -4.35
C SER A 73 0.69 0.04 -3.52
N ILE A 74 0.77 -1.16 -4.10
CA ILE A 74 0.75 -2.41 -3.33
C ILE A 74 2.02 -2.51 -2.48
N ASN A 75 1.89 -3.08 -1.28
CA ASN A 75 3.06 -3.45 -0.50
C ASN A 75 3.64 -4.78 -1.03
N TYR A 76 4.63 -4.69 -1.91
CA TYR A 76 5.25 -5.87 -2.51
C TYR A 76 5.96 -6.81 -1.52
N GLN A 77 6.28 -6.33 -0.31
CA GLN A 77 6.93 -7.17 0.71
C GLN A 77 5.96 -8.18 1.35
N GLU A 78 4.66 -7.90 1.26
CA GLU A 78 3.60 -8.66 1.93
C GLU A 78 2.66 -9.33 0.92
N ILE A 79 3.02 -9.30 -0.37
CA ILE A 79 2.22 -9.89 -1.46
C ILE A 79 2.44 -11.41 -1.61
N ASP A 80 3.48 -11.95 -0.97
CA ASP A 80 3.89 -13.35 -1.06
C ASP A 80 2.75 -14.38 -0.88
N PRO A 81 1.82 -14.20 0.10
CA PRO A 81 0.71 -15.13 0.28
C PRO A 81 -0.23 -15.26 -0.93
N LEU A 82 -0.31 -14.24 -1.79
CA LEU A 82 -1.18 -14.27 -2.97
C LEU A 82 -0.69 -15.26 -4.04
N PHE A 83 0.62 -15.52 -4.12
CA PHE A 83 1.17 -16.53 -5.03
C PHE A 83 0.78 -17.97 -4.66
N ASN A 84 0.40 -18.20 -3.40
CA ASN A 84 0.01 -19.53 -2.93
C ASN A 84 -1.47 -19.85 -3.19
N LEU A 85 -2.25 -18.87 -3.66
CA LEU A 85 -3.64 -19.10 -4.03
C LEU A 85 -3.72 -19.83 -5.37
N ALA A 86 -4.57 -20.86 -5.44
CA ALA A 86 -4.79 -21.58 -6.68
C ALA A 86 -5.43 -20.66 -7.75
N PRO A 87 -5.13 -20.86 -9.05
CA PRO A 87 -5.80 -20.13 -10.11
C PRO A 87 -7.33 -20.28 -10.04
N GLY A 88 -8.07 -19.18 -10.22
CA GLY A 88 -9.52 -19.12 -10.09
C GLY A 88 -10.04 -19.04 -8.65
N THR A 89 -9.15 -18.90 -7.65
CA THR A 89 -9.59 -18.71 -6.26
C THR A 89 -10.40 -17.41 -6.15
N LYS A 90 -11.63 -17.53 -5.65
CA LYS A 90 -12.52 -16.38 -5.40
C LYS A 90 -12.22 -15.78 -4.03
N CYS A 91 -11.89 -14.50 -4.01
CA CYS A 91 -11.58 -13.77 -2.77
C CYS A 91 -12.39 -12.47 -2.69
N LEU A 92 -12.84 -12.13 -1.49
CA LEU A 92 -13.23 -10.74 -1.22
C LEU A 92 -11.97 -9.87 -1.22
N LEU A 93 -12.06 -8.67 -1.79
CA LEU A 93 -11.10 -7.61 -1.53
C LEU A 93 -11.75 -6.56 -0.64
N VAL A 94 -11.38 -6.57 0.64
CA VAL A 94 -12.00 -5.73 1.68
C VAL A 94 -11.27 -4.39 1.78
N ASN A 95 -12.02 -3.30 1.73
CA ASN A 95 -11.51 -1.94 1.87
C ASN A 95 -12.52 -0.99 2.53
N ASN A 96 -12.08 0.20 2.93
CA ASN A 96 -12.93 1.21 3.56
C ASN A 96 -13.99 1.80 2.63
N THR A 97 -13.74 1.82 1.32
CA THR A 97 -14.69 2.29 0.28
C THR A 97 -14.65 1.34 -0.92
N LEU A 98 -15.76 1.23 -1.65
CA LEU A 98 -15.86 0.44 -2.88
C LEU A 98 -14.82 0.90 -3.91
N SER A 99 -14.68 2.21 -4.10
CA SER A 99 -13.69 2.75 -5.04
C SER A 99 -12.26 2.33 -4.71
N SER A 100 -11.91 2.27 -3.42
CA SER A 100 -10.57 1.87 -2.97
C SER A 100 -10.35 0.37 -3.15
N ALA A 101 -11.41 -0.44 -3.00
CA ALA A 101 -11.38 -1.86 -3.31
C ALA A 101 -11.13 -2.05 -4.82
N GLU A 102 -11.93 -1.43 -5.68
CA GLU A 102 -11.81 -1.53 -7.14
C GLU A 102 -10.44 -1.06 -7.67
N GLU A 103 -9.91 0.04 -7.14
CA GLU A 103 -8.57 0.54 -7.46
C GLU A 103 -7.50 -0.50 -7.10
N THR A 104 -7.60 -1.09 -5.91
CA THR A 104 -6.67 -2.12 -5.44
C THR A 104 -6.77 -3.40 -6.27
N ILE A 105 -7.98 -3.84 -6.64
CA ILE A 105 -8.18 -4.98 -7.55
C ILE A 105 -7.48 -4.70 -8.89
N SER A 106 -7.70 -3.51 -9.45
CA SER A 106 -7.13 -3.11 -10.74
C SER A 106 -5.60 -3.13 -10.68
N LEU A 107 -5.02 -2.61 -9.59
CA LEU A 107 -3.57 -2.61 -9.39
C LEU A 107 -3.01 -4.02 -9.21
N LEU A 108 -3.65 -4.89 -8.41
CA LEU A 108 -3.24 -6.28 -8.23
C LEU A 108 -3.24 -7.05 -9.57
N LYS A 109 -4.28 -6.87 -10.39
CA LYS A 109 -4.33 -7.44 -11.73
C LYS A 109 -3.23 -6.89 -12.63
N ALA A 110 -2.99 -5.58 -12.62
CA ALA A 110 -1.98 -4.93 -13.45
C ALA A 110 -0.54 -5.41 -13.14
N ILE A 111 -0.25 -5.80 -11.89
CA ILE A 111 1.04 -6.36 -11.49
C ILE A 111 1.14 -7.89 -11.66
N GLY A 112 0.15 -8.52 -12.29
CA GLY A 112 0.15 -9.95 -12.63
C GLY A 112 -0.43 -10.88 -11.56
N MET A 113 -1.17 -10.36 -10.57
CA MET A 113 -1.97 -11.19 -9.64
C MET A 113 -3.38 -11.45 -10.21
N ASP A 114 -3.47 -11.76 -11.51
CA ASP A 114 -4.72 -11.93 -12.24
C ASP A 114 -5.28 -13.36 -12.18
N HIS A 115 -4.53 -14.30 -11.61
CA HIS A 115 -4.96 -15.67 -11.32
C HIS A 115 -6.03 -15.75 -10.21
N ILE A 116 -6.30 -14.66 -9.51
CA ILE A 116 -7.28 -14.56 -8.43
C ILE A 116 -8.55 -13.86 -8.94
N GLU A 117 -9.72 -14.41 -8.60
CA GLU A 117 -11.02 -13.80 -8.87
C GLU A 117 -11.43 -12.90 -7.70
N TYR A 118 -11.21 -11.59 -7.84
CA TYR A 118 -11.53 -10.62 -6.80
C TYR A 118 -12.97 -10.12 -6.86
N PHE A 119 -13.60 -10.00 -5.69
CA PHE A 119 -14.90 -9.37 -5.50
C PHE A 119 -14.77 -8.22 -4.49
N PRO A 120 -15.09 -6.97 -4.85
CA PRO A 120 -14.94 -5.86 -3.91
C PRO A 120 -15.88 -6.04 -2.71
N CYS A 121 -15.43 -5.61 -1.54
CA CYS A 121 -16.21 -5.60 -0.31
C CYS A 121 -15.86 -4.33 0.48
N ALA A 122 -16.87 -3.55 0.83
CA ALA A 122 -16.72 -2.35 1.65
C ALA A 122 -17.95 -2.17 2.55
N PRO A 123 -17.85 -1.44 3.68
CA PRO A 123 -18.97 -1.24 4.61
C PRO A 123 -20.22 -0.60 3.97
N GLU A 124 -20.06 0.10 2.85
CA GLU A 124 -21.15 0.75 2.10
C GLU A 124 -21.91 -0.20 1.15
N MET A 125 -21.49 -1.46 1.03
CA MET A 125 -22.13 -2.45 0.17
C MET A 125 -23.14 -3.29 0.97
N ASP A 126 -24.38 -3.36 0.48
CA ASP A 126 -25.42 -4.21 1.06
C ASP A 126 -25.31 -5.69 0.63
N ASP A 127 -24.68 -5.95 -0.53
CA ASP A 127 -24.56 -7.29 -1.10
C ASP A 127 -23.18 -7.54 -1.70
N TYR A 128 -22.61 -8.69 -1.37
CA TYR A 128 -21.35 -9.23 -1.88
C TYR A 128 -21.32 -10.75 -1.61
N PRO A 129 -20.61 -11.55 -2.42
CA PRO A 129 -20.63 -13.00 -2.27
C PRO A 129 -20.03 -13.43 -0.93
N LYS A 130 -20.66 -14.41 -0.26
CA LYS A 130 -20.16 -15.01 0.98
C LYS A 130 -18.99 -15.96 0.69
N LEU A 131 -17.80 -15.39 0.51
CA LEU A 131 -16.57 -16.12 0.26
C LEU A 131 -15.81 -16.34 1.57
N LYS A 132 -15.11 -17.47 1.65
CA LYS A 132 -14.34 -17.86 2.84
C LYS A 132 -12.98 -17.17 2.95
N THR A 133 -12.51 -16.55 1.87
CA THR A 133 -11.20 -15.91 1.79
C THR A 133 -11.36 -14.43 1.51
N ALA A 134 -10.71 -13.59 2.31
CA ALA A 134 -10.60 -12.15 2.07
C ALA A 134 -9.14 -11.73 1.95
N ILE A 135 -8.89 -10.78 1.07
CA ILE A 135 -7.63 -10.06 0.91
C ILE A 135 -7.90 -8.62 1.35
N THR A 136 -7.04 -8.03 2.18
CA THR A 136 -7.19 -6.65 2.64
C THR A 136 -5.85 -5.93 2.70
N PRO A 137 -5.75 -4.66 2.23
CA PRO A 137 -4.56 -3.84 2.41
C PRO A 137 -4.49 -3.12 3.76
N GLY A 138 -4.71 -3.86 4.85
CA GLY A 138 -4.60 -3.37 6.24
C GLY A 138 -5.92 -3.10 6.96
N GLU A 139 -7.06 -3.24 6.30
CA GLU A 139 -8.40 -3.02 6.87
C GLU A 139 -9.00 -4.28 7.53
N VAL A 140 -8.22 -4.98 8.36
CA VAL A 140 -8.61 -6.27 8.99
C VAL A 140 -9.86 -6.14 9.86
N GLU A 141 -10.05 -5.01 10.54
CA GLU A 141 -11.15 -4.78 11.49
C GLU A 141 -12.54 -4.74 10.82
N ILE A 142 -12.61 -4.52 9.51
CA ILE A 142 -13.86 -4.45 8.75
C ILE A 142 -14.08 -5.68 7.85
N VAL A 143 -13.24 -6.71 7.99
CA VAL A 143 -13.43 -7.98 7.29
C VAL A 143 -14.69 -8.68 7.82
N PRO A 144 -15.60 -9.17 6.97
CA PRO A 144 -16.82 -9.83 7.42
C PRO A 144 -16.57 -11.07 8.28
N ASP A 145 -17.33 -11.24 9.36
CA ASP A 145 -17.15 -12.33 10.35
C ASP A 145 -17.23 -13.75 9.77
N HIS A 146 -17.84 -13.95 8.60
CA HIS A 146 -17.96 -15.26 7.95
C HIS A 146 -16.70 -15.67 7.17
N VAL A 147 -15.71 -14.78 7.05
CA VAL A 147 -14.45 -15.07 6.38
C VAL A 147 -13.60 -15.96 7.28
N GLU A 148 -13.15 -17.09 6.74
CA GLU A 148 -12.32 -18.07 7.46
C GLU A 148 -10.82 -17.78 7.30
N THR A 149 -10.42 -17.23 6.15
CA THR A 149 -9.01 -16.91 5.83
C THR A 149 -8.87 -15.44 5.48
N VAL A 150 -8.06 -14.72 6.25
CA VAL A 150 -7.74 -13.31 5.99
C VAL A 150 -6.29 -13.19 5.56
N ILE A 151 -6.07 -12.70 4.33
CA ILE A 151 -4.75 -12.36 3.79
C ILE A 151 -4.60 -10.85 3.86
N ASP A 152 -3.89 -10.38 4.87
CA ASP A 152 -3.58 -8.97 5.03
C ASP A 152 -2.27 -8.63 4.30
N ILE A 153 -2.38 -7.97 3.14
CA ILE A 153 -1.24 -7.50 2.34
C ILE A 153 -0.65 -6.18 2.87
N LYS A 154 -1.11 -5.75 4.05
CA LYS A 154 -0.67 -4.57 4.80
C LYS A 154 -0.84 -3.25 4.07
N ASN A 155 -0.59 -2.18 4.83
CA ASN A 155 -0.83 -0.81 4.39
C ASN A 155 -0.02 -0.46 3.15
N ARG A 156 -0.69 0.26 2.25
CA ARG A 156 -0.17 0.74 0.96
C ARG A 156 0.91 1.80 1.14
N ASN A 157 2.02 1.66 0.42
CA ASN A 157 3.07 2.69 0.37
C ASN A 157 2.64 3.83 -0.56
N ILE A 158 3.26 5.00 -0.38
CA ILE A 158 3.18 6.06 -1.40
C ILE A 158 3.80 5.52 -2.69
N ASP A 159 3.11 5.71 -3.80
CA ASP A 159 3.59 5.23 -5.09
C ASP A 159 4.85 5.95 -5.57
N PHE A 160 5.69 5.24 -6.33
CA PHE A 160 6.91 5.79 -6.91
C PHE A 160 6.64 7.05 -7.73
N VAL A 161 5.56 7.07 -8.52
CA VAL A 161 5.16 8.22 -9.34
C VAL A 161 4.89 9.44 -8.47
N THR A 162 4.17 9.26 -7.35
CA THR A 162 3.92 10.34 -6.39
C THR A 162 5.22 10.84 -5.74
N LEU A 163 6.16 9.94 -5.39
CA LEU A 163 7.45 10.38 -4.84
C LEU A 163 8.25 11.20 -5.84
N VAL A 164 8.27 10.80 -7.12
CA VAL A 164 8.91 11.57 -8.21
C VAL A 164 8.24 12.95 -8.36
N GLU A 165 6.91 13.00 -8.34
CA GLU A 165 6.15 14.25 -8.45
C GLU A 165 6.42 15.19 -7.26
N ILE A 166 6.56 14.65 -6.05
CA ILE A 166 6.96 15.40 -4.86
C ILE A 166 8.37 15.97 -5.04
N LEU A 167 9.34 15.16 -5.49
CA LEU A 167 10.70 15.63 -5.73
C LEU A 167 10.73 16.73 -6.81
N GLN A 168 9.94 16.60 -7.87
CA GLN A 168 9.81 17.60 -8.93
C GLN A 168 9.30 18.93 -8.38
N ASN A 169 8.17 18.91 -7.65
CA ASN A 169 7.57 20.13 -7.09
C ASN A 169 8.49 20.83 -6.09
N LEU A 170 9.30 20.07 -5.35
CA LEU A 170 10.26 20.61 -4.39
C LEU A 170 11.62 20.97 -5.01
N SER A 171 11.81 20.80 -6.32
CA SER A 171 13.10 20.97 -7.01
C SER A 171 14.24 20.12 -6.40
N LEU A 172 13.89 18.91 -5.96
CA LEU A 172 14.78 17.93 -5.32
C LEU A 172 15.10 16.71 -6.22
N LEU A 173 14.85 16.80 -7.53
CA LEU A 173 15.35 15.83 -8.50
C LEU A 173 16.87 16.02 -8.68
N ASP A 174 17.64 15.67 -7.67
CA ASP A 174 19.10 15.61 -7.71
C ASP A 174 19.59 14.20 -8.06
N GLU A 175 20.89 13.97 -8.02
CA GLU A 175 21.52 12.67 -8.29
C GLU A 175 20.98 11.52 -7.40
N LYS A 176 20.39 11.84 -6.24
CA LYS A 176 19.76 10.85 -5.34
C LYS A 176 18.36 10.41 -5.82
N ALA A 177 17.77 11.05 -6.84
CA ALA A 177 16.57 10.53 -7.49
C ALA A 177 16.81 9.14 -8.11
N ASN A 178 18.02 8.85 -8.60
CA ASN A 178 18.40 7.51 -9.06
C ASN A 178 18.41 6.46 -7.93
N LEU A 179 18.64 6.88 -6.68
CA LEU A 179 18.52 5.98 -5.53
C LEU A 179 17.06 5.63 -5.21
N LEU A 180 16.09 6.43 -5.68
CA LEU A 180 14.68 6.13 -5.52
C LEU A 180 14.29 4.89 -6.31
N SER A 181 14.67 4.81 -7.60
CA SER A 181 14.40 3.61 -8.41
C SER A 181 15.11 2.39 -7.84
N ALA A 182 16.36 2.54 -7.37
CA ALA A 182 17.10 1.47 -6.70
C ALA A 182 16.41 0.95 -5.43
N ARG A 183 15.79 1.83 -4.61
CA ARG A 183 15.02 1.40 -3.43
C ARG A 183 13.79 0.57 -3.80
N TYR A 184 13.04 0.95 -4.84
CA TYR A 184 11.88 0.16 -5.30
C TYR A 184 12.30 -1.19 -5.88
N VAL A 185 13.36 -1.21 -6.70
CA VAL A 185 13.94 -2.45 -7.23
C VAL A 185 14.47 -3.33 -6.09
N SER A 186 15.03 -2.74 -5.01
CA SER A 186 15.52 -3.51 -3.86
C SER A 186 14.43 -4.36 -3.24
N SER A 187 13.20 -3.85 -3.08
CA SER A 187 12.08 -4.63 -2.54
C SER A 187 11.78 -5.88 -3.38
N ILE A 188 11.87 -5.77 -4.70
CA ILE A 188 11.71 -6.92 -5.62
C ILE A 188 12.89 -7.88 -5.48
N ILE A 189 14.12 -7.36 -5.44
CA ILE A 189 15.34 -8.15 -5.25
C ILE A 189 15.31 -8.92 -3.92
N ASP A 190 14.80 -8.31 -2.85
CA ASP A 190 14.70 -8.93 -1.53
C ASP A 190 13.65 -10.03 -1.51
N LEU A 191 12.52 -9.87 -2.21
CA LEU A 191 11.55 -10.93 -2.43
C LEU A 191 12.17 -12.12 -3.18
N ILE A 192 12.93 -11.86 -4.25
CA ILE A 192 13.64 -12.91 -5.01
C ILE A 192 14.67 -13.64 -4.14
N LYS A 193 15.44 -12.90 -3.33
CA LYS A 193 16.42 -13.49 -2.38
C LYS A 193 15.72 -14.39 -1.37
N LYS A 194 14.62 -13.93 -0.77
CA LYS A 194 13.83 -14.71 0.19
C LYS A 194 13.32 -16.01 -0.43
N ASN A 195 12.77 -15.94 -1.64
CA ASN A 195 12.30 -17.12 -2.37
C ASN A 195 13.42 -18.11 -2.71
N LYS A 196 14.59 -17.63 -3.13
CA LYS A 196 15.75 -18.51 -3.36
C LYS A 196 16.24 -19.18 -2.07
N GLN A 197 16.30 -18.44 -0.97
CA GLN A 197 16.69 -19.00 0.34
C GLN A 197 15.71 -20.09 0.79
N MET A 198 14.41 -19.86 0.61
CA MET A 198 13.38 -20.86 0.92
C MET A 198 13.50 -22.13 0.06
N ALA A 199 13.79 -21.99 -1.24
CA ALA A 199 13.98 -23.13 -2.12
C ALA A 199 15.20 -24.00 -1.70
N VAL A 200 16.31 -23.35 -1.32
CA VAL A 200 17.50 -24.05 -0.80
C VAL A 200 17.17 -24.78 0.49
N LEU A 201 16.50 -24.12 1.43
CA LEU A 201 16.11 -24.71 2.71
C LEU A 201 15.20 -25.93 2.51
N ASN A 202 14.19 -25.83 1.62
CA ASN A 202 13.29 -26.94 1.31
C ASN A 202 14.05 -28.15 0.73
N SER A 203 15.04 -27.92 -0.14
CA SER A 203 15.89 -28.98 -0.66
C SER A 203 16.72 -29.66 0.43
N GLN A 204 17.27 -28.88 1.37
CA GLN A 204 18.04 -29.42 2.50
C GLN A 204 17.17 -30.28 3.42
N ILE A 205 15.97 -29.81 3.76
CA ILE A 205 15.00 -30.56 4.58
C ILE A 205 14.61 -31.86 3.89
N LYS A 206 14.33 -31.82 2.58
CA LYS A 206 14.01 -33.02 1.81
C LYS A 206 15.13 -34.07 1.88
N ASN A 207 16.38 -33.65 1.68
CA ASN A 207 17.54 -34.54 1.75
C ASN A 207 17.71 -35.15 3.16
N GLN A 208 17.44 -34.38 4.22
CA GLN A 208 17.49 -34.88 5.60
C GLN A 208 16.42 -35.94 5.85
N LEU A 209 15.19 -35.71 5.38
CA LEU A 209 14.09 -36.68 5.51
C LEU A 209 14.39 -37.98 4.74
N GLU A 210 14.91 -37.88 3.51
CA GLU A 210 15.31 -39.05 2.72
C GLU A 210 16.42 -39.85 3.42
N THR A 211 17.37 -39.17 4.06
CA THR A 211 18.44 -39.82 4.83
C THR A 211 17.88 -40.60 6.03
N ILE A 212 16.92 -40.01 6.77
CA ILE A 212 16.28 -40.67 7.91
C ILE A 212 15.50 -41.91 7.43
N ILE A 213 14.68 -41.77 6.37
CA ILE A 213 13.87 -42.86 5.83
C ILE A 213 14.76 -44.02 5.34
N ASN A 214 15.88 -43.73 4.67
CA ASN A 214 16.80 -44.75 4.18
C ASN A 214 17.70 -45.36 5.27
N SER A 215 17.66 -44.82 6.49
CA SER A 215 18.43 -45.31 7.65
C SER A 215 17.61 -46.18 8.63
N VAL A 216 16.31 -46.38 8.35
CA VAL A 216 15.38 -47.27 9.07
C VAL A 216 15.08 -48.49 8.22
#